data_AF-A0A1F1ZH53-F1
#
_entry.id   AF-A0A1F1ZH53-F1
#
_cell.length_a   1.000
_cell.length_b   1.000
_cell.length_c   1.000
_cell.angle_alpha   90.00
_cell.angle_beta   90.00
_cell.angle_gamma   90.00
#
_symmetry.space_group_name_H-M   'P 1'
#
loop_
_entity.id
_entity.type
_entity.pdbx_description
1 polymer ?
#
loop_
_entity_poly.entity_id
_entity_poly.type
_entity_poly.pdbx_seq_one_letter_code
_entity_poly.pdbx_strand_id
1 'polypeptide(L)'
;MVKGSHPWDKTSFTQGLEVGKDGNLVVGTGQYRQSRIYRTTVDGKQSESQNLPDEFFGEGITIAGDTVWQLTWKEHTAIKRSVQDLRETGRVRYDGEGWGLCAQQDRLVMSDGSGTLTFRDPSTFDKTGEISVTRSGQATTMLNELECTPDGSVWANVWQTNQIYRIDPATGFVTGIADLTGKLPAADRRGADVLNGIAFIPQGGSTGERASRQRFYLTGKWWDTLYEVTFS
;
A
#
# COMPACT_ATOMS: atom_id res chain seq x y z
N MET A 1 11.27 14.19 -3.15
CA MET A 1 12.25 14.27 -4.28
C MET A 1 12.60 12.86 -4.72
N VAL A 2 12.62 12.61 -6.04
CA VAL A 2 13.09 11.34 -6.61
C VAL A 2 14.60 11.19 -6.36
N LYS A 3 15.02 9.99 -5.95
CA LYS A 3 16.41 9.62 -5.65
C LYS A 3 16.94 8.56 -6.61
N GLY A 4 16.07 7.69 -7.08
CA GLY A 4 16.40 6.64 -8.03
C GLY A 4 15.15 6.05 -8.67
N SER A 5 15.36 5.18 -9.65
CA SER A 5 14.29 4.45 -10.33
C SER A 5 14.77 3.06 -10.70
N HIS A 6 13.88 2.09 -10.63
CA HIS A 6 14.13 0.68 -10.92
C HIS A 6 13.09 0.15 -11.92
N PRO A 7 13.41 -0.90 -12.71
CA PRO A 7 12.42 -1.57 -13.54
C PRO A 7 11.25 -2.09 -12.70
N TRP A 8 10.03 -2.01 -13.24
CA TRP A 8 8.83 -2.57 -12.63
C TRP A 8 8.06 -3.43 -13.62
N ASP A 9 7.28 -4.38 -13.11
CA ASP A 9 6.44 -5.23 -13.93
C ASP A 9 5.19 -4.46 -14.40
N LYS A 10 5.24 -3.99 -15.65
CA LYS A 10 4.14 -3.26 -16.29
C LYS A 10 2.85 -4.07 -16.49
N THR A 11 2.86 -5.37 -16.21
CA THR A 11 1.63 -6.19 -16.19
C THR A 11 0.88 -6.08 -14.87
N SER A 12 1.52 -5.55 -13.82
CA SER A 12 0.92 -5.43 -12.49
C SER A 12 0.00 -4.21 -12.39
N PHE A 13 -1.30 -4.47 -12.21
CA PHE A 13 -2.25 -3.46 -11.75
C PHE A 13 -2.10 -3.30 -10.23
N THR A 14 -1.05 -2.60 -9.80
CA THR A 14 -0.61 -2.50 -8.39
C THR A 14 -1.73 -1.97 -7.49
N GLN A 15 -2.10 -2.73 -6.46
CA GLN A 15 -3.11 -2.36 -5.46
C GLN A 15 -2.59 -2.36 -4.02
N GLY A 16 -1.45 -3.01 -3.77
CA GLY A 16 -0.73 -2.91 -2.51
C GLY A 16 0.75 -3.17 -2.69
N LEU A 17 1.58 -2.48 -1.92
CA LEU A 17 3.04 -2.60 -1.99
C LEU A 17 3.62 -2.49 -0.58
N GLU A 18 4.47 -3.43 -0.16
CA GLU A 18 5.14 -3.33 1.14
C GLU A 18 6.58 -3.87 1.08
N VAL A 19 7.50 -3.28 1.85
CA VAL A 19 8.86 -3.82 2.05
C VAL A 19 8.84 -4.87 3.15
N GLY A 20 9.13 -6.12 2.80
CA GLY A 20 9.31 -7.22 3.74
C GLY A 20 10.57 -7.07 4.61
N LYS A 21 10.63 -7.81 5.71
CA LYS A 21 11.79 -7.83 6.63
C LYS A 21 13.10 -8.28 5.98
N ASP A 22 13.01 -9.05 4.89
CA ASP A 22 14.11 -9.51 4.06
C ASP A 22 14.59 -8.45 3.04
N GLY A 23 13.95 -7.28 3.00
CA GLY A 23 14.21 -6.20 2.04
C GLY A 23 13.57 -6.40 0.67
N ASN A 24 12.89 -7.53 0.44
CA ASN A 24 12.13 -7.77 -0.78
C ASN A 24 10.76 -7.09 -0.70
N LEU A 25 10.19 -6.78 -1.86
CA LEU A 25 8.87 -6.19 -1.98
C LEU A 25 7.81 -7.29 -2.05
N VAL A 26 6.70 -7.10 -1.33
CA VAL A 26 5.47 -7.88 -1.49
C VAL A 26 4.48 -7.01 -2.26
N VAL A 27 3.90 -7.56 -3.33
CA VAL A 27 3.03 -6.81 -4.25
C VAL A 27 1.70 -7.52 -4.38
N GLY A 28 0.61 -6.80 -4.08
CA GLY A 28 -0.75 -7.19 -4.41
C GLY A 28 -1.21 -6.53 -5.71
N THR A 29 -1.83 -7.29 -6.61
CA THR A 29 -2.37 -6.77 -7.87
C THR A 29 -3.87 -7.01 -7.98
N GLY A 30 -4.54 -6.11 -8.70
CA GLY A 30 -5.95 -6.22 -9.06
C GLY A 30 -6.20 -6.80 -10.44
N GLN A 31 -7.46 -6.66 -10.89
CA GLN A 31 -8.11 -7.22 -12.08
C GLN A 31 -8.65 -8.64 -11.89
N TYR A 32 -9.95 -8.83 -12.19
CA TYR A 32 -10.57 -10.15 -12.16
C TYR A 32 -9.83 -11.12 -13.08
N ARG A 33 -9.64 -12.37 -12.62
CA ARG A 33 -8.90 -13.44 -13.32
C ARG A 33 -7.40 -13.17 -13.55
N GLN A 34 -6.88 -12.06 -13.05
CA GLN A 34 -5.48 -11.65 -13.23
C GLN A 34 -4.82 -11.26 -11.90
N SER A 35 -5.61 -11.07 -10.85
CA SER A 35 -5.15 -10.69 -9.53
C SER A 35 -4.19 -11.75 -8.99
N ARG A 36 -3.06 -11.30 -8.47
CA ARG A 36 -2.04 -12.14 -7.84
C ARG A 36 -1.39 -11.40 -6.69
N ILE A 37 -0.70 -12.16 -5.86
CA ILE A 37 0.28 -11.65 -4.92
C ILE A 37 1.63 -12.27 -5.25
N TYR A 38 2.72 -11.51 -5.14
CA TYR A 38 4.06 -12.03 -5.40
C TYR A 38 5.12 -11.28 -4.60
N ARG A 39 6.29 -11.90 -4.47
CA ARG A 39 7.51 -11.25 -3.99
C ARG A 39 8.37 -10.81 -5.16
N THR A 40 9.06 -9.68 -5.02
CA THR A 40 10.09 -9.27 -5.97
C THR A 40 11.22 -8.55 -5.27
N THR A 41 12.43 -8.75 -5.75
CA THR A 41 13.54 -7.85 -5.43
C THR A 41 13.35 -6.50 -6.14
N VAL A 42 14.08 -5.47 -5.70
CA VAL A 42 14.04 -4.13 -6.28
C VAL A 42 14.54 -4.11 -7.75
N ASP A 43 15.42 -5.04 -8.14
CA ASP A 43 15.86 -5.24 -9.52
C ASP A 43 14.90 -6.09 -10.38
N GLY A 44 13.74 -6.47 -9.83
CA GLY A 44 12.63 -7.08 -10.59
C GLY A 44 12.65 -8.61 -10.66
N LYS A 45 13.45 -9.29 -9.83
CA LYS A 45 13.45 -10.76 -9.76
C LYS A 45 12.28 -11.23 -8.90
N GLN A 46 11.25 -11.77 -9.53
CA GLN A 46 10.06 -12.29 -8.86
C GLN A 46 10.28 -13.67 -8.23
N SER A 47 9.57 -13.93 -7.13
CA SER A 47 9.47 -15.22 -6.43
C SER A 47 8.10 -15.35 -5.74
N GLU A 48 7.75 -16.56 -5.29
CA GLU A 48 6.54 -16.85 -4.49
C GLU A 48 5.25 -16.17 -5.01
N SER A 49 4.85 -16.47 -6.25
CA SER A 49 3.63 -15.90 -6.83
C SER A 49 2.42 -16.82 -6.60
N GLN A 50 1.31 -16.23 -6.15
CA GLN A 50 0.03 -16.91 -5.97
C GLN A 50 -1.06 -16.13 -6.72
N ASN A 51 -1.78 -16.80 -7.61
CA ASN A 51 -2.97 -16.22 -8.24
C ASN A 51 -4.13 -16.23 -7.24
N LEU A 52 -4.98 -15.21 -7.30
CA LEU A 52 -6.26 -15.21 -6.60
C LEU A 52 -7.29 -16.00 -7.43
N PRO A 53 -8.35 -16.52 -6.79
CA PRO A 53 -9.51 -17.04 -7.51
C PRO A 53 -10.04 -16.05 -8.54
N ASP A 54 -10.57 -16.55 -9.65
CA ASP A 54 -11.00 -15.77 -10.80
C ASP A 54 -12.07 -14.72 -10.47
N GLU A 55 -12.90 -15.00 -9.47
CA GLU A 55 -13.94 -14.13 -8.96
C GLU A 55 -13.44 -12.99 -8.09
N PHE A 56 -12.17 -12.99 -7.67
CA PHE A 56 -11.61 -11.98 -6.78
C PHE A 56 -10.86 -10.90 -7.54
N PHE A 57 -11.13 -9.66 -7.16
CA PHE A 57 -10.30 -8.53 -7.51
C PHE A 57 -9.41 -8.21 -6.30
N GLY A 58 -8.11 -8.49 -6.40
CA GLY A 58 -7.15 -8.25 -5.33
C GLY A 58 -6.92 -6.76 -5.09
N GLU A 59 -6.82 -6.38 -3.83
CA GLU A 59 -6.60 -5.00 -3.39
C GLU A 59 -5.37 -4.92 -2.46
N GLY A 60 -5.35 -3.96 -1.53
CA GLY A 60 -4.25 -3.68 -0.62
C GLY A 60 -3.77 -4.91 0.16
N ILE A 61 -2.47 -4.92 0.46
CA ILE A 61 -1.82 -5.95 1.27
C ILE A 61 -1.14 -5.30 2.46
N THR A 62 -0.98 -6.04 3.55
CA THR A 62 0.04 -5.66 4.55
C THR A 62 0.64 -6.85 5.29
N ILE A 63 1.83 -6.69 5.85
CA ILE A 63 2.52 -7.68 6.67
C ILE A 63 2.30 -7.37 8.16
N ALA A 64 1.62 -8.28 8.87
CA ALA A 64 1.39 -8.20 10.31
C ALA A 64 1.93 -9.46 11.00
N GLY A 65 3.11 -9.35 11.61
CA GLY A 65 3.80 -10.48 12.24
C GLY A 65 4.20 -11.54 11.21
N ASP A 66 3.62 -12.74 11.34
CA ASP A 66 3.83 -13.86 10.41
C ASP A 66 2.71 -13.99 9.35
N THR A 67 1.77 -13.04 9.34
CA THR A 67 0.63 -13.01 8.42
C THR A 67 0.83 -11.92 7.38
N VAL A 68 0.53 -12.24 6.13
CA VAL A 68 0.23 -11.24 5.10
C VAL A 68 -1.28 -11.21 4.91
N TRP A 69 -1.88 -10.06 5.13
CA TRP A 69 -3.29 -9.82 4.83
C TRP A 69 -3.41 -9.26 3.42
N GLN A 70 -4.40 -9.73 2.66
CA GLN A 70 -4.73 -9.21 1.33
C GLN A 70 -6.22 -8.95 1.23
N LEU A 71 -6.59 -7.73 0.85
CA LEU A 71 -7.97 -7.33 0.64
C LEU A 71 -8.49 -7.80 -0.73
N THR A 72 -9.81 -7.79 -0.84
CA THR A 72 -10.53 -7.91 -2.10
C THR A 72 -11.43 -6.68 -2.29
N TRP A 73 -11.75 -6.33 -3.53
CA TRP A 73 -12.49 -5.09 -3.77
C TRP A 73 -13.93 -5.16 -3.24
N LYS A 74 -14.78 -5.98 -3.87
CA LYS A 74 -16.21 -6.06 -3.58
C LYS A 74 -16.63 -7.40 -3.02
N GLU A 75 -15.66 -8.28 -2.77
CA GLU A 75 -15.90 -9.65 -2.34
C GLU A 75 -15.93 -9.78 -0.82
N HIS A 76 -15.79 -8.66 -0.09
CA HIS A 76 -16.00 -8.57 1.35
C HIS A 76 -15.12 -9.56 2.12
N THR A 77 -13.91 -9.80 1.61
CA THR A 77 -13.03 -10.89 2.04
C THR A 77 -11.59 -10.39 2.22
N ALA A 78 -11.05 -10.57 3.42
CA ALA A 78 -9.63 -10.45 3.68
C ALA A 78 -9.02 -11.85 3.67
N ILE A 79 -8.00 -12.04 2.85
CA ILE A 79 -7.32 -13.31 2.69
C ILE A 79 -6.09 -13.31 3.58
N LYS A 80 -5.98 -14.33 4.43
CA LYS A 80 -4.84 -14.56 5.31
C LYS A 80 -3.81 -15.40 4.56
N ARG A 81 -2.55 -14.95 4.57
CA ARG A 81 -1.43 -15.63 3.90
C ARG A 81 -0.25 -15.82 4.82
N SER A 82 0.49 -16.90 4.59
CA SER A 82 1.78 -17.13 5.23
C SER A 82 2.80 -16.10 4.74
N VAL A 83 3.53 -15.46 5.65
CA VAL A 83 4.63 -14.57 5.26
C VAL A 83 5.78 -15.32 4.56
N GLN A 84 5.91 -16.65 4.74
CA GLN A 84 7.04 -17.40 4.20
C GLN A 84 6.94 -17.60 2.68
N ASP A 85 5.74 -17.94 2.19
CA ASP A 85 5.51 -18.40 0.80
C ASP A 85 4.25 -17.81 0.15
N LEU A 86 3.59 -16.85 0.84
CA LEU A 86 2.36 -16.18 0.41
C LEU A 86 1.16 -17.12 0.18
N ARG A 87 1.26 -18.40 0.56
CA ARG A 87 0.14 -19.34 0.43
C ARG A 87 -1.01 -18.91 1.32
N GLU A 88 -2.22 -19.07 0.81
CA GLU A 88 -3.44 -18.84 1.58
C GLU A 88 -3.53 -19.79 2.77
N THR A 89 -3.77 -19.24 3.96
CA THR A 89 -3.96 -19.98 5.21
C THR A 89 -5.36 -19.81 5.80
N GLY A 90 -6.14 -18.86 5.27
CA GLY A 90 -7.52 -18.64 5.69
C GLY A 90 -8.14 -17.40 5.06
N ARG A 91 -9.41 -17.14 5.38
CA ARG A 91 -10.17 -15.97 4.95
C ARG A 91 -11.04 -15.46 6.10
N VAL A 92 -11.24 -14.15 6.14
CA VAL A 92 -12.14 -13.47 7.07
C VAL A 92 -13.04 -12.55 6.27
N ARG A 93 -14.31 -12.40 6.67
CA ARG A 93 -15.22 -11.45 6.04
C ARG A 93 -15.13 -10.08 6.69
N TYR A 94 -15.37 -9.05 5.89
CA TYR A 94 -15.56 -7.68 6.36
C TYR A 94 -16.68 -6.99 5.60
N ASP A 95 -17.26 -5.95 6.21
CA ASP A 95 -18.26 -5.12 5.54
C ASP A 95 -17.61 -4.02 4.68
N GLY A 96 -18.29 -3.65 3.59
CA GLY A 96 -17.85 -2.59 2.67
C GLY A 96 -16.84 -3.05 1.63
N GLU A 97 -16.31 -2.09 0.87
CA GLU A 97 -15.20 -2.33 -0.05
C GLU A 97 -13.85 -2.38 0.69
N GLY A 98 -12.83 -2.97 0.08
CA GLY A 98 -11.46 -2.88 0.55
C GLY A 98 -10.53 -2.32 -0.50
N TRP A 99 -9.73 -1.31 -0.14
CA TRP A 99 -8.84 -0.60 -1.06
C TRP A 99 -7.39 -0.71 -0.57
N GLY A 100 -6.95 0.10 0.38
CA GLY A 100 -5.61 0.05 0.96
C GLY A 100 -5.57 -0.59 2.34
N LEU A 101 -4.40 -1.12 2.71
CA LEU A 101 -4.17 -1.75 4.01
C LEU A 101 -2.72 -1.47 4.44
N CYS A 102 -2.51 -1.08 5.71
CA CYS A 102 -1.18 -1.04 6.30
C CYS A 102 -1.21 -1.48 7.77
N ALA A 103 -0.07 -1.91 8.30
CA ALA A 103 0.07 -2.38 9.68
C ALA A 103 0.79 -1.37 10.58
N GLN A 104 0.19 -1.09 11.74
CA GLN A 104 0.88 -0.52 12.91
C GLN A 104 1.21 -1.65 13.89
N GLN A 105 1.90 -1.32 15.00
CA GLN A 105 2.33 -2.35 15.97
C GLN A 105 1.16 -3.14 16.59
N ASP A 106 0.01 -2.50 16.80
CA ASP A 106 -1.13 -3.02 17.55
C ASP A 106 -2.42 -3.14 16.72
N ARG A 107 -2.43 -2.67 15.48
CA ARG A 107 -3.61 -2.65 14.62
C ARG A 107 -3.28 -2.60 13.13
N LEU A 108 -4.25 -2.98 12.31
CA LEU A 108 -4.26 -2.68 10.88
C LEU A 108 -5.07 -1.41 10.64
N VAL A 109 -4.72 -0.68 9.58
CA VAL A 109 -5.44 0.49 9.08
C VAL A 109 -5.88 0.20 7.66
N MET A 110 -7.17 0.31 7.39
CA MET A 110 -7.78 -0.01 6.10
C MET A 110 -8.54 1.19 5.53
N SER A 111 -8.40 1.41 4.22
CA SER A 111 -9.23 2.34 3.45
C SER A 111 -10.19 1.56 2.54
N ASP A 112 -11.23 2.24 2.09
CA ASP A 112 -12.31 1.70 1.26
C ASP A 112 -12.73 2.65 0.13
N GLY A 113 -11.87 3.62 -0.22
CA GLY A 113 -12.19 4.68 -1.19
C GLY A 113 -13.03 5.83 -0.61
N SER A 114 -13.53 5.72 0.62
CA SER A 114 -14.13 6.84 1.33
C SER A 114 -13.08 7.77 1.94
N GLY A 115 -13.54 8.77 2.71
CA GLY A 115 -12.71 9.60 3.57
C GLY A 115 -12.47 9.02 4.96
N THR A 116 -12.74 7.73 5.20
CA THR A 116 -12.64 7.10 6.52
C THR A 116 -11.55 6.04 6.51
N LEU A 117 -10.77 5.98 7.60
CA LEU A 117 -9.85 4.87 7.87
C LEU A 117 -10.47 3.96 8.93
N THR A 118 -10.57 2.67 8.63
CA THR A 118 -11.06 1.65 9.57
C THR A 118 -9.88 0.99 10.27
N PHE A 119 -9.96 0.85 11.59
CA PHE A 119 -8.98 0.10 12.38
C PHE A 119 -9.43 -1.34 12.56
N ARG A 120 -8.48 -2.28 12.46
CA ARG A 120 -8.75 -3.71 12.59
C ARG A 120 -7.74 -4.40 13.48
N ASP A 121 -8.19 -5.44 14.16
CA ASP A 121 -7.33 -6.33 14.93
C ASP A 121 -6.40 -7.11 13.97
N PRO A 122 -5.08 -7.15 14.23
CA PRO A 122 -4.12 -7.76 13.31
C PRO A 122 -4.19 -9.29 13.26
N SER A 123 -4.81 -9.92 14.25
CA SER A 123 -4.89 -11.38 14.37
C SER A 123 -6.19 -11.97 13.80
N THR A 124 -7.30 -11.28 14.02
CA THR A 124 -8.67 -11.69 13.66
C THR A 124 -9.23 -10.93 12.48
N PHE A 125 -8.71 -9.73 12.18
CA PHE A 125 -9.24 -8.79 11.18
C PHE A 125 -10.56 -8.09 11.59
N ASP A 126 -11.03 -8.30 12.81
CA ASP A 126 -12.24 -7.67 13.34
C ASP A 126 -12.08 -6.15 13.42
N LYS A 127 -13.16 -5.40 13.13
CA LYS A 127 -13.17 -3.94 13.23
C LYS A 127 -13.05 -3.52 14.70
N THR A 128 -12.08 -2.68 15.01
CA THR A 128 -11.82 -2.16 16.37
C THR A 128 -12.13 -0.67 16.50
N GLY A 129 -12.30 0.03 15.39
CA GLY A 129 -12.66 1.45 15.37
C GLY A 129 -12.59 2.03 13.97
N GLU A 130 -12.78 3.34 13.86
CA GLU A 130 -12.63 4.09 12.62
C GLU A 130 -12.36 5.56 12.92
N ILE A 131 -11.87 6.29 11.92
CA ILE A 131 -11.68 7.73 11.99
C ILE A 131 -11.92 8.39 10.64
N SER A 132 -12.64 9.50 10.64
CA SER A 132 -12.80 10.33 9.45
C SER A 132 -11.56 11.17 9.21
N VAL A 133 -11.10 11.18 7.97
CA VAL A 133 -9.95 11.95 7.51
C VAL A 133 -10.42 13.32 7.01
N THR A 134 -9.74 14.37 7.48
CA THR A 134 -10.02 15.73 7.04
C THR A 134 -8.75 16.46 6.64
N ARG A 135 -8.88 17.30 5.61
CA ARG A 135 -7.86 18.22 5.14
C ARG A 135 -8.34 19.64 5.37
N SER A 136 -7.66 20.37 6.23
CA SER A 136 -8.03 21.76 6.56
C SER A 136 -9.50 21.90 6.98
N GLY A 137 -10.00 20.93 7.77
CA GLY A 137 -11.39 20.89 8.23
C GLY A 137 -12.42 20.38 7.22
N GLN A 138 -12.02 20.04 5.99
CA GLN A 138 -12.90 19.47 4.97
C GLN A 138 -12.73 17.95 4.90
N ALA A 139 -13.83 17.22 4.76
CA ALA A 139 -13.80 15.78 4.55
C ALA A 139 -13.01 15.42 3.27
N THR A 140 -12.22 14.37 3.33
CA THR A 140 -11.54 13.80 2.16
C THR A 140 -12.38 12.67 1.55
N THR A 141 -11.91 12.15 0.43
CA THR A 141 -12.47 10.97 -0.24
C THR A 141 -11.36 10.31 -1.07
N MET A 142 -11.63 9.15 -1.65
CA MET A 142 -10.74 8.44 -2.58
C MET A 142 -9.40 8.04 -1.94
N LEU A 143 -9.39 7.77 -0.62
CA LEU A 143 -8.23 7.19 0.04
C LEU A 143 -8.05 5.76 -0.48
N ASN A 144 -6.91 5.49 -1.09
CA ASN A 144 -6.62 4.23 -1.76
C ASN A 144 -5.50 3.51 -1.01
N GLU A 145 -4.43 3.09 -1.70
CA GLU A 145 -3.33 2.37 -1.08
C GLU A 145 -2.71 3.15 0.09
N LEU A 146 -2.33 2.40 1.14
CA LEU A 146 -1.87 2.92 2.42
C LEU A 146 -0.49 2.39 2.77
N GLU A 147 0.30 3.22 3.46
CA GLU A 147 1.53 2.80 4.11
C GLU A 147 1.66 3.38 5.52
N CYS A 148 1.98 2.52 6.49
CA CYS A 148 2.10 2.89 7.89
C CYS A 148 3.58 3.08 8.25
N THR A 149 3.99 4.27 8.69
CA THR A 149 5.40 4.55 8.99
C THR A 149 5.74 4.50 10.47
N PRO A 150 7.03 4.30 10.86
CA PRO A 150 7.44 4.17 12.27
C PRO A 150 7.15 5.39 13.16
N ASP A 151 6.92 6.57 12.57
CA ASP A 151 6.50 7.77 13.29
C ASP A 151 5.00 7.79 13.64
N GLY A 152 4.28 6.71 13.33
CA GLY A 152 2.85 6.55 13.57
C GLY A 152 1.95 7.15 12.51
N SER A 153 2.50 7.82 11.48
CA SER A 153 1.67 8.39 10.41
C SER A 153 1.23 7.34 9.39
N VAL A 154 0.07 7.58 8.78
CA VAL A 154 -0.47 6.80 7.66
C VAL A 154 -0.32 7.62 6.40
N TRP A 155 0.35 7.08 5.40
CA TRP A 155 0.46 7.65 4.07
C TRP A 155 -0.60 7.04 3.17
N ALA A 156 -1.33 7.85 2.41
CA ALA A 156 -2.43 7.37 1.57
C ALA A 156 -2.34 7.95 0.16
N ASN A 157 -2.36 7.10 -0.85
CA ASN A 157 -2.67 7.55 -2.21
C ASN A 157 -4.09 8.13 -2.26
N VAL A 158 -4.28 9.22 -3.01
CA VAL A 158 -5.62 9.73 -3.32
C VAL A 158 -5.93 9.37 -4.77
N TRP A 159 -6.86 8.45 -4.98
CA TRP A 159 -7.14 7.87 -6.30
C TRP A 159 -7.53 8.94 -7.33
N GLN A 160 -7.09 8.73 -8.58
CA GLN A 160 -7.17 9.68 -9.71
C GLN A 160 -6.41 11.00 -9.53
N THR A 161 -5.52 11.10 -8.53
CA THR A 161 -4.64 12.25 -8.36
C THR A 161 -3.17 11.83 -8.29
N ASN A 162 -2.27 12.81 -8.36
CA ASN A 162 -0.84 12.62 -8.06
C ASN A 162 -0.49 13.03 -6.62
N GLN A 163 -1.47 12.99 -5.70
CA GLN A 163 -1.27 13.39 -4.31
C GLN A 163 -1.17 12.17 -3.39
N ILE A 164 -0.29 12.29 -2.40
CA ILE A 164 -0.24 11.39 -1.25
C ILE A 164 -0.44 12.21 0.02
N TYR A 165 -1.38 11.79 0.86
CA TYR A 165 -1.64 12.42 2.14
C TYR A 165 -0.84 11.75 3.24
N ARG A 166 -0.25 12.54 4.13
CA ARG A 166 0.28 12.08 5.42
C ARG A 166 -0.75 12.38 6.49
N ILE A 167 -1.31 11.35 7.09
CA ILE A 167 -2.45 11.40 8.00
C ILE A 167 -1.98 11.04 9.40
N ASP A 168 -2.40 11.82 10.39
CA ASP A 168 -2.33 11.42 11.79
C ASP A 168 -3.54 10.53 12.11
N PRO A 169 -3.36 9.22 12.36
CA PRO A 169 -4.47 8.31 12.58
C PRO A 169 -5.09 8.42 13.98
N ALA A 170 -4.57 9.26 14.87
CA ALA A 170 -5.22 9.57 16.15
C ALA A 170 -6.26 10.69 16.00
N THR A 171 -6.06 11.62 15.06
CA THR A 171 -6.93 12.79 14.86
C THR A 171 -7.69 12.76 13.53
N GLY A 172 -7.24 11.97 12.55
CA GLY A 172 -7.74 11.97 11.18
C GLY A 172 -7.25 13.17 10.36
N PHE A 173 -6.38 14.02 10.89
CA PHE A 173 -5.92 15.19 10.18
C PHE A 173 -4.85 14.86 9.15
N VAL A 174 -5.02 15.39 7.94
CA VAL A 174 -3.95 15.45 6.94
C VAL A 174 -2.93 16.47 7.42
N THR A 175 -1.75 15.98 7.83
CA THR A 175 -0.63 16.78 8.35
C THR A 175 0.35 17.20 7.25
N GLY A 176 0.28 16.56 6.08
CA GLY A 176 1.14 16.88 4.94
C GLY A 176 0.58 16.32 3.64
N ILE A 177 0.97 16.94 2.53
CA ILE A 177 0.58 16.52 1.18
C ILE A 177 1.83 16.48 0.31
N ALA A 178 2.15 15.31 -0.22
CA ALA A 178 3.13 15.17 -1.27
C ALA A 178 2.43 15.29 -2.64
N ASP A 179 2.64 16.40 -3.35
CA ASP A 179 2.18 16.57 -4.73
C ASP A 179 3.26 16.12 -5.71
N LEU A 180 2.95 15.08 -6.48
CA LEU A 180 3.85 14.40 -7.41
C LEU A 180 3.55 14.73 -8.87
N THR A 181 2.69 15.73 -9.13
CA THR A 181 2.35 16.17 -10.48
C THR A 181 3.60 16.51 -11.29
N GLY A 182 3.78 15.84 -12.43
CA GLY A 182 4.93 16.02 -13.32
C GLY A 182 6.27 15.55 -12.75
N LYS A 183 6.28 14.83 -11.62
CA LYS A 183 7.52 14.33 -10.98
C LYS A 183 7.83 12.87 -11.28
N LEU A 184 6.85 12.10 -11.76
CA LEU A 184 6.95 10.66 -12.00
C LEU A 184 6.59 10.33 -13.45
N PRO A 185 7.56 10.40 -14.39
CA PRO A 185 7.30 10.24 -15.83
C PRO A 185 6.64 8.91 -16.25
N ALA A 186 6.71 7.87 -15.42
CA ALA A 186 6.03 6.60 -15.73
C ALA A 186 4.50 6.74 -15.78
N ALA A 187 3.93 7.71 -15.06
CA ALA A 187 2.50 8.03 -15.10
C ALA A 187 1.99 8.41 -16.50
N ASP A 188 2.87 9.01 -17.32
CA ASP A 188 2.52 9.52 -18.65
C ASP A 188 2.85 8.52 -19.78
N ARG A 189 3.37 7.34 -19.45
CA ARG A 189 3.73 6.32 -20.45
C ARG A 189 2.48 5.65 -21.02
N ARG A 190 2.51 5.34 -22.32
CA ARG A 190 1.41 4.64 -22.98
C ARG A 190 1.14 3.29 -22.30
N GLY A 191 -0.08 3.10 -21.83
CA GLY A 191 -0.53 1.87 -21.16
C GLY A 191 -0.36 1.89 -19.65
N ALA A 192 0.26 2.94 -19.08
CA ALA A 192 0.20 3.21 -17.66
C ALA A 192 -1.18 3.75 -17.27
N ASP A 193 -1.56 3.51 -16.03
CA ASP A 193 -2.73 4.09 -15.37
C ASP A 193 -2.22 4.94 -14.18
N VAL A 194 -3.02 5.13 -13.13
CA VAL A 194 -2.75 6.09 -12.06
C VAL A 194 -1.64 5.66 -11.09
N LEU A 195 -1.08 6.65 -10.39
CA LEU A 195 -0.25 6.48 -9.19
C LEU A 195 -0.98 5.60 -8.16
N ASN A 196 -0.32 4.53 -7.70
CA ASN A 196 -0.82 3.65 -6.64
C ASN A 196 0.29 2.70 -6.17
N GLY A 197 0.49 2.59 -4.86
CA GLY A 197 1.54 1.77 -4.25
C GLY A 197 2.60 2.64 -3.57
N ILE A 198 2.69 2.52 -2.25
CA ILE A 198 3.61 3.24 -1.37
C ILE A 198 4.24 2.21 -0.44
N ALA A 199 5.57 2.14 -0.40
CA ALA A 199 6.22 1.32 0.61
C ALA A 199 7.36 2.08 1.27
N PHE A 200 7.34 2.14 2.60
CA PHE A 200 8.40 2.74 3.40
C PHE A 200 9.66 1.89 3.27
N ILE A 201 10.80 2.55 3.09
CA ILE A 201 12.10 1.90 3.03
C ILE A 201 12.76 2.04 4.40
N PRO A 202 12.87 0.96 5.20
CA PRO A 202 13.57 1.01 6.47
C PRO A 202 14.99 1.58 6.28
N GLN A 203 15.41 2.45 7.19
CA GLN A 203 16.80 2.88 7.21
C GLN A 203 17.64 1.74 7.79
N GLY A 204 18.46 1.10 6.95
CA GLY A 204 19.53 0.23 7.44
C GLY A 204 20.52 1.08 8.23
N GLY A 205 20.93 0.61 9.41
CA GLY A 205 21.85 1.31 10.29
C GLY A 205 23.18 1.62 9.59
N SER A 206 23.28 2.83 9.03
CA SER A 206 24.51 3.43 8.55
C SER A 206 24.55 4.85 9.09
N THR A 207 25.47 5.06 10.02
CA THR A 207 25.74 6.30 10.74
C THR A 207 25.98 7.47 9.80
N GLY A 208 25.27 8.58 10.05
CA GLY A 208 25.71 9.90 9.63
C GLY A 208 25.13 10.41 8.30
N GLU A 209 23.81 10.57 8.21
CA GLU A 209 23.15 11.82 7.80
C GLU A 209 21.63 11.59 7.65
N ARG A 210 20.83 12.36 8.40
CA ARG A 210 19.37 12.59 8.24
C ARG A 210 18.42 11.45 8.63
N ALA A 211 18.30 11.25 9.94
CA ALA A 211 17.12 10.63 10.57
C ALA A 211 15.80 11.40 10.34
N SER A 212 15.80 12.53 9.60
CA SER A 212 14.63 13.37 9.35
C SER A 212 13.95 13.18 7.98
N ARG A 213 14.48 12.33 7.09
CA ARG A 213 13.87 12.09 5.78
C ARG A 213 13.42 10.66 5.63
N GLN A 214 12.11 10.48 5.54
CA GLN A 214 11.51 9.19 5.23
C GLN A 214 11.72 8.87 3.75
N ARG A 215 12.12 7.64 3.47
CA ARG A 215 12.33 7.11 2.12
C ARG A 215 11.21 6.16 1.77
N PHE A 216 10.75 6.22 0.54
CA PHE A 216 9.66 5.39 0.05
C PHE A 216 9.97 4.86 -1.34
N TYR A 217 9.46 3.67 -1.64
CA TYR A 217 9.19 3.24 -2.99
C TYR A 217 7.80 3.70 -3.40
N LEU A 218 7.68 4.24 -4.61
CA LEU A 218 6.40 4.61 -5.24
C LEU A 218 6.30 3.99 -6.63
N THR A 219 5.11 3.53 -7.00
CA THR A 219 4.81 3.08 -8.36
C THR A 219 3.36 3.37 -8.72
N GLY A 220 2.84 2.73 -9.77
CA GLY A 220 1.46 2.84 -10.17
C GLY A 220 0.94 1.60 -10.86
N LYS A 221 -0.30 1.73 -11.33
CA LYS A 221 -1.03 0.68 -12.03
C LYS A 221 -0.50 0.57 -13.45
N TRP A 222 0.02 -0.60 -13.82
CA TRP A 222 0.70 -0.87 -15.10
C TRP A 222 1.92 0.02 -15.39
N TRP A 223 2.53 0.57 -14.35
CA TRP A 223 3.79 1.31 -14.50
C TRP A 223 4.94 0.33 -14.77
N ASP A 224 5.92 0.78 -15.55
CA ASP A 224 7.16 0.03 -15.79
C ASP A 224 8.32 0.49 -14.92
N THR A 225 8.03 1.36 -13.94
CA THR A 225 9.03 2.00 -13.10
C THR A 225 8.60 2.03 -11.63
N LEU A 226 9.53 1.67 -10.74
CA LEU A 226 9.46 1.87 -9.29
C LEU A 226 10.41 3.01 -8.93
N TYR A 227 9.93 4.04 -8.24
CA TYR A 227 10.72 5.20 -7.86
C TYR A 227 11.13 5.14 -6.39
N GLU A 228 12.41 5.36 -6.08
CA GLU A 228 12.83 5.70 -4.72
C GLU A 228 12.67 7.22 -4.53
N VAL A 229 11.94 7.63 -3.49
CA VAL A 229 11.70 9.03 -3.17
C VAL A 229 12.00 9.32 -1.71
N THR A 230 12.34 10.58 -1.41
CA THR A 230 12.36 11.10 -0.03
C THR A 230 11.32 12.19 0.14
N PHE A 231 10.56 12.12 1.24
CA PHE A 231 9.78 13.24 1.75
C PHE A 231 10.52 13.90 2.92
N SER A 232 10.27 15.18 3.13
CA SER A 232 10.87 16.02 4.17
C SER A 232 9.77 16.61 5.03
#